data_AF-X1EHM7-F1
#
_entry.id   AF-X1EHM7-F1
#
_cell.length_a   1.000
_cell.length_b   1.000
_cell.length_c   1.000
_cell.angle_alpha   90.00
_cell.angle_beta   90.00
_cell.angle_gamma   90.00
#
_symmetry.space_group_name_H-M   'P 1'
#
loop_
_entity.id
_entity.type
_entity.pdbx_description
1 polymer ?
#
loop_
_entity_poly.entity_id
_entity_poly.type
_entity_poly.pdbx_seq_one_letter_code
_entity_poly.pdbx_strand_id
1 'polypeptide(L)' 'MKFGLNHLFADDLELSRNRFSRNWKKQFERCIDPIEPERRHPVNEEICSMCGAHCALSISKKIL' A
#
# COMPACT_ATOMS: atom_id res chain seq x y z
N MET A 1 6.16 21.89 -10.34
CA MET A 1 7.50 21.60 -10.88
C MET A 1 8.23 20.74 -9.85
N LYS A 2 8.56 19.48 -10.17
CA LYS A 2 9.35 18.61 -9.29
C LYS A 2 10.83 19.00 -9.46
N PHE A 3 11.43 19.70 -8.49
CA PHE A 3 12.86 20.06 -8.51
C PHE A 3 13.67 18.97 -7.80
N GLY A 4 14.68 18.41 -8.48
CA GLY A 4 15.56 17.35 -7.93
C GLY A 4 14.87 16.00 -7.72
N LEU A 5 15.57 15.06 -7.08
CA LEU A 5 15.10 13.69 -6.81
C LEU A 5 14.18 13.58 -5.57
N ASN A 6 13.89 14.69 -4.88
CA ASN A 6 13.07 14.71 -3.66
C ASN A 6 11.66 14.17 -3.86
N HIS A 7 11.14 14.24 -5.09
CA HIS A 7 9.82 13.72 -5.43
C HIS A 7 9.75 12.19 -5.37
N LEU A 8 10.87 11.49 -5.56
CA LEU A 8 10.91 10.03 -5.50
C LEU A 8 10.53 9.55 -4.10
N PHE A 9 11.13 10.15 -3.06
CA PHE A 9 10.78 9.86 -1.67
C PHE A 9 9.31 10.16 -1.35
N ALA A 10 8.74 11.20 -1.97
CA ALA A 10 7.33 11.52 -1.77
C ALA A 10 6.42 10.46 -2.40
N ASP A 11 6.76 9.98 -3.60
CA ASP A 11 6.01 8.94 -4.31
C ASP A 11 6.07 7.60 -3.52
N ASP A 12 7.25 7.20 -3.02
CA ASP A 12 7.43 6.04 -2.13
C ASP A 12 6.65 6.16 -0.80
N LEU A 13 6.68 7.35 -0.20
CA LEU A 13 5.99 7.63 1.07
C LEU A 13 4.48 7.56 0.89
N GLU A 14 3.93 8.08 -0.21
CA GLU A 14 2.51 7.98 -0.51
C GLU A 14 2.07 6.54 -0.73
N LEU A 15 2.83 5.75 -1.49
CA LEU A 15 2.57 4.33 -1.66
C LEU A 15 2.55 3.60 -0.31
N SER A 16 3.56 3.86 0.54
CA SER A 16 3.68 3.25 1.87
C SER A 16 2.55 3.65 2.82
N ARG A 17 2.11 4.92 2.79
CA ARG A 17 0.95 5.41 3.57
C ARG A 17 -0.33 4.71 3.17
N ASN A 18 -0.59 4.57 1.87
CA ASN A 18 -1.76 3.85 1.37
C ASN A 18 -1.73 2.36 1.75
N ARG A 19 -0.54 1.73 1.74
CA ARG A 19 -0.36 0.35 2.23
C ARG A 19 -0.71 0.21 3.71
N PHE A 20 -0.18 1.09 4.56
CA PHE A 20 -0.47 1.06 5.99
C PHE A 20 -1.95 1.29 6.27
N SER A 21 -2.59 2.23 5.56
CA SER A 21 -4.02 2.53 5.71
C SER A 21 -4.95 1.51 5.04
N ARG A 22 -4.43 0.57 4.24
CA ARG A 22 -5.18 -0.40 3.42
C ARG A 22 -6.03 0.27 2.34
N ASN A 23 -5.60 1.41 1.84
CA ASN A 23 -6.19 2.02 0.66
C ASN A 23 -5.61 1.34 -0.59
N TRP A 24 -6.00 0.09 -0.83
CA TRP A 24 -5.44 -0.77 -1.89
C TRP A 24 -5.55 -0.13 -3.27
N LYS A 25 -6.70 0.46 -3.58
CA LYS A 25 -6.91 1.20 -4.83
C LYS A 25 -5.85 2.30 -5.03
N LYS A 26 -5.69 3.19 -4.06
CA LYS A 26 -4.66 4.25 -4.15
C LYS A 26 -3.24 3.73 -4.09
N GLN A 27 -3.00 2.62 -3.41
CA GLN A 27 -1.68 1.98 -3.42
C GLN A 27 -1.32 1.48 -4.81
N PHE A 28 -2.27 0.84 -5.52
CA PHE A 28 -2.06 0.32 -6.87
C PHE A 28 -1.91 1.45 -7.90
N GLU A 29 -2.71 2.51 -7.80
CA GLU A 29 -2.56 3.74 -8.62
C GLU A 29 -1.16 4.39 -8.50
N ARG A 30 -0.43 4.10 -7.41
CA ARG A 30 0.94 4.60 -7.17
C ARG A 30 2.04 3.59 -7.52
N CYS A 31 1.71 2.35 -7.87
CA CYS A 31 2.68 1.37 -8.34
C CYS A 31 3.21 1.72 -9.72
N ILE A 32 4.44 1.31 -10.03
CA ILE A 32 5.03 1.46 -11.38
C ILE A 32 4.23 0.64 -12.40
N ASP A 33 3.81 -0.57 -12.01
CA ASP A 33 2.87 -1.42 -12.77
C ASP A 33 1.69 -1.79 -11.86
N PRO A 34 0.48 -1.23 -12.10
CA PRO A 34 -0.69 -1.49 -11.28
C PRO A 34 -1.39 -2.83 -11.60
N ILE A 35 -1.14 -3.43 -12.76
CA ILE A 35 -1.92 -4.58 -13.26
C ILE A 35 -1.68 -5.83 -12.41
N GLU A 36 -0.41 -6.12 -12.14
CA GLU A 36 -0.04 -7.30 -11.36
C GLU A 36 -0.56 -7.31 -9.92
N PRO A 37 -0.41 -6.23 -9.12
CA PRO A 37 -0.96 -6.21 -7.77
C PRO A 37 -2.50 -6.25 -7.76
N GLU A 38 -3.18 -5.60 -8.71
CA GLU A 38 -4.65 -5.70 -8.85
C GLU A 38 -5.09 -7.14 -9.13
N ARG A 39 -4.40 -7.86 -10.03
CA ARG A 39 -4.73 -9.25 -10.36
C ARG A 39 -4.51 -10.20 -9.18
N ARG A 40 -3.47 -9.95 -8.38
CA ARG A 40 -3.09 -10.81 -7.24
C ARG A 40 -3.83 -10.48 -5.96
N HIS A 41 -4.36 -9.26 -5.83
CA HIS A 41 -5.10 -8.85 -4.66
C HIS A 41 -6.54 -9.37 -4.73
N PRO A 42 -7.04 -10.06 -3.69
CA PRO A 42 -8.44 -10.49 -3.66
C PRO A 42 -9.37 -9.28 -3.70
N VAL A 43 -10.40 -9.34 -4.56
CA VAL A 43 -11.28 -8.20 -4.91
C VAL A 43 -12.08 -7.65 -3.72
N ASN A 44 -12.29 -8.45 -2.67
CA ASN A 44 -13.23 -8.13 -1.58
C ASN A 44 -12.63 -8.21 -0.16
N GLU A 45 -11.30 -8.27 0.00
CA GLU A 45 -10.72 -8.38 1.34
C GLU A 45 -10.14 -7.06 1.85
N GLU A 46 -10.54 -6.69 3.07
CA GLU A 46 -9.95 -5.56 3.80
C GLU A 46 -8.44 -5.77 4.05
N ILE A 47 -8.02 -7.03 4.14
CA ILE A 47 -6.63 -7.46 4.37
C ILE A 47 -6.13 -8.28 3.18
N CYS A 48 -4.82 -8.29 2.93
CA CYS A 48 -4.26 -9.25 1.98
C CYS A 48 -4.20 -10.66 2.62
N SER A 49 -4.19 -11.68 1.77
CA SER A 49 -4.21 -13.09 2.17
C SER A 49 -2.88 -13.60 2.77
N MET A 50 -1.81 -12.79 2.77
CA MET A 50 -0.48 -13.24 3.21
C MET A 50 -0.44 -13.69 4.68
N CYS A 51 -0.94 -12.86 5.61
CA CYS A 51 -0.74 -13.07 7.05
C CYS A 51 -2.02 -13.45 7.80
N GLY A 52 -3.19 -13.30 7.17
CA GLY A 52 -4.50 -13.54 7.79
C GLY A 52 -4.66 -12.84 9.14
N ALA A 53 -4.99 -13.61 10.18
CA ALA A 53 -5.25 -13.12 11.53
C ALA A 53 -4.03 -12.45 12.21
N HIS A 54 -2.81 -12.71 11.73
CA HIS A 54 -1.56 -12.20 12.30
C HIS A 54 -0.94 -11.08 11.46
N CYS A 55 -1.75 -10.28 10.77
CA CYS A 55 -1.27 -9.15 9.98
C CYS A 55 -0.50 -8.13 10.86
N ALA A 56 0.79 -7.93 10.55
CA ALA A 56 1.66 -7.00 11.27
C ALA A 56 1.14 -5.55 11.25
N LEU A 57 0.51 -5.13 10.15
CA LEU A 57 -0.09 -3.79 10.06
C LEU A 57 -1.30 -3.63 10.98
N SER A 58 -2.13 -4.68 11.14
CA SER A 58 -3.23 -4.68 12.13
C SER A 58 -2.67 -4.51 13.54
N ILE A 59 -1.64 -5.29 13.87
CA ILE A 59 -1.03 -5.31 15.20
C ILE A 59 -0.42 -3.93 15.49
N SER A 60 0.33 -3.38 14.53
CA SER A 60 0.95 -2.06 14.66
C SER A 60 -0.09 -0.96 14.92
N LYS A 61 -1.23 -0.98 14.20
CA LYS A 61 -2.35 -0.04 14.41
C LYS A 61 -3.07 -0.19 15.76
N LYS A 62 -2.94 -1.33 16.43
CA LYS A 62 -3.52 -1.53 17.78
C LYS A 62 -2.59 -1.01 18.87
N ILE A 63 -1.30 -0.90 18.58
CA ILE A 63 -0.26 -0.45 19.53
C ILE A 63 -0.08 1.06 19.47
N LEU A 64 -0.13 1.64 18.27
CA LEU A 64 -0.10 3.08 18.01
C LEU A 64 -1.47 3.72 18.20
#